data_AF-A0A4R5LPB5-F1
#
_entry.id   AF-A0A4R5LPB5-F1
#
_cell.length_a   1.000
_cell.length_b   1.000
_cell.length_c   1.000
_cell.angle_alpha   90.00
_cell.angle_beta   90.00
_cell.angle_gamma   90.00
#
_symmetry.space_group_name_H-M   'P 1'
#
loop_
_entity.id
_entity.type
_entity.pdbx_description
1 polymer ?
#
loop_
_entity_poly.entity_id
_entity_poly.type
_entity_poly.pdbx_seq_one_letter_code
_entity_poly.pdbx_strand_id
1 'polypeptide(L)'
;MQNRRKIIVINKKFQHHYAIVLVAMTVLVANLILIAGMLVPGTFALQLSSSSAALIGLVELLLVCGVWYLSLRSTHRIAGPIFVFSRQLRAFGAGDLTARISLRDKDMFQEEALEINAGLDQLCARVAELKALAEAASVAQASGDDVSAPLQRLLAAMGQLQTEAEAGP
;
A
#
# COMPACT_ATOMS: atom_id res chain seq x y z
N MET A 1 -10.08 -12.61 -25.37
CA MET A 1 -9.58 -11.28 -24.95
C MET A 1 -10.55 -10.65 -23.96
N GLN A 2 -10.45 -10.98 -22.67
CA GLN A 2 -11.42 -10.58 -21.65
C GLN A 2 -11.12 -9.17 -21.10
N ASN A 3 -12.00 -8.24 -21.47
CA ASN A 3 -12.46 -7.08 -20.70
C ASN A 3 -11.45 -6.44 -19.72
N ARG A 4 -10.56 -5.57 -20.24
CA ARG A 4 -9.75 -4.64 -19.44
C ARG A 4 -10.65 -3.57 -18.82
N ARG A 5 -11.36 -3.89 -17.73
CA ARG A 5 -12.16 -2.91 -16.99
C ARG A 5 -11.22 -1.81 -16.47
N LYS A 6 -11.23 -0.63 -17.11
CA LYS A 6 -10.62 0.62 -16.61
C LYS A 6 -11.45 1.13 -15.41
N ILE A 7 -11.41 0.41 -14.29
CA ILE A 7 -11.98 0.90 -13.05
C ILE A 7 -10.94 1.85 -12.47
N ILE A 8 -11.11 3.15 -12.73
CA ILE A 8 -10.23 4.22 -12.22
C ILE A 8 -10.30 4.28 -10.69
N VAL A 9 -11.40 3.83 -10.09
CA VAL A 9 -11.64 3.92 -8.66
C VAL A 9 -11.70 2.53 -8.02
N ILE A 10 -10.56 2.09 -7.51
CA ILE A 10 -10.41 0.79 -6.83
C ILE A 10 -10.87 0.91 -5.37
N ASN A 11 -10.58 2.04 -4.71
CA ASN A 11 -11.00 2.31 -3.34
C ASN A 11 -11.64 3.71 -3.25
N LYS A 12 -12.96 3.79 -3.51
CA LYS A 12 -13.75 5.04 -3.51
C LYS A 12 -13.61 5.81 -2.19
N LYS A 13 -13.61 5.09 -1.07
CA LYS A 13 -13.58 5.68 0.27
C LYS A 13 -12.24 6.38 0.53
N PHE A 14 -11.12 5.73 0.22
CA PHE A 14 -9.79 6.32 0.40
C PHE A 14 -9.55 7.49 -0.56
N GLN A 15 -9.89 7.34 -1.84
CA GLN A 15 -9.68 8.39 -2.84
C GLN A 15 -10.49 9.65 -2.55
N HIS A 16 -11.75 9.52 -2.13
CA HIS A 16 -12.57 10.68 -1.78
C HIS A 16 -12.10 11.34 -0.49
N HIS A 17 -11.74 10.57 0.54
CA HIS A 17 -11.24 11.15 1.79
C HIS A 17 -9.97 11.97 1.54
N TYR A 18 -9.03 11.42 0.75
CA TYR A 18 -7.81 12.13 0.37
C TYR A 18 -8.10 13.38 -0.49
N ALA A 19 -8.96 13.25 -1.51
CA ALA A 19 -9.32 14.38 -2.37
C ALA A 19 -10.02 15.52 -1.62
N ILE A 20 -10.92 15.20 -0.68
CA ILE A 20 -11.59 16.19 0.18
C ILE A 20 -10.58 16.92 1.05
N VAL A 21 -9.67 16.19 1.72
CA VAL A 21 -8.63 16.81 2.56
C VAL A 21 -7.74 17.74 1.74
N LEU A 22 -7.33 17.30 0.54
CA LEU A 22 -6.44 18.08 -0.32
C LEU A 22 -7.14 19.34 -0.86
N VAL A 23 -8.40 19.23 -1.29
CA VAL A 23 -9.22 20.39 -1.70
C VAL A 23 -9.44 21.34 -0.53
N ALA A 24 -9.81 20.85 0.65
CA ALA A 24 -10.03 21.68 1.83
C ALA A 24 -8.75 22.45 2.21
N MET A 25 -7.59 21.79 2.16
CA MET A 25 -6.30 22.40 2.39
C MET A 25 -5.97 23.47 1.32
N THR A 26 -6.25 23.20 0.04
CA THR A 26 -6.08 24.19 -1.04
C THR A 26 -6.95 25.42 -0.83
N VAL A 27 -8.24 25.23 -0.52
CA VAL A 27 -9.18 26.34 -0.24
C VAL A 27 -8.71 27.13 0.99
N LEU A 28 -8.29 26.46 2.05
CA LEU A 28 -7.81 27.11 3.27
C LEU A 28 -6.57 27.97 2.98
N VAL A 29 -5.58 27.42 2.26
CA VAL A 29 -4.35 28.13 1.92
C VAL A 29 -4.64 29.31 0.98
N ALA A 30 -5.48 29.13 -0.03
CA ALA A 30 -5.86 30.19 -0.95
C ALA A 30 -6.55 31.37 -0.21
N ASN A 31 -7.51 31.05 0.67
CA ASN A 31 -8.19 32.07 1.46
C ASN A 31 -7.27 32.75 2.49
N LEU A 32 -6.34 32.00 3.09
CA LEU A 32 -5.35 32.57 4.01
C LEU A 32 -4.42 33.58 3.30
N ILE A 33 -4.01 33.28 2.05
CA ILE A 33 -3.23 34.22 1.22
C ILE A 33 -4.05 35.49 0.91
N LEU A 34 -5.33 35.36 0.57
CA LEU A 34 -6.20 36.51 0.32
C LEU A 34 -6.35 37.40 1.55
N ILE A 35 -6.63 36.79 2.72
CA ILE A 35 -6.76 37.52 3.99
C ILE A 35 -5.45 38.21 4.37
N ALA A 36 -4.31 37.53 4.22
CA ALA A 36 -3.00 38.10 4.51
C ALA A 36 -2.69 39.30 3.60
N GLY A 37 -3.04 39.21 2.31
CA GLY A 37 -2.92 40.32 1.37
C GLY A 37 -3.75 41.54 1.75
N MET A 38 -4.96 41.33 2.30
CA MET A 38 -5.81 42.41 2.80
C MET A 38 -5.28 43.07 4.09
N LEU A 39 -4.56 42.32 4.93
CA LEU A 39 -4.09 42.81 6.22
C LEU A 39 -2.79 43.63 6.12
N VAL A 40 -2.01 43.50 5.04
CA VAL A 40 -0.76 44.22 4.83
C VAL A 40 -1.02 45.56 4.13
N PRO A 41 -0.85 46.71 4.81
CA PRO A 41 -1.10 48.01 4.20
C PRO A 41 -0.07 48.31 3.10
N GLY A 42 -0.54 48.75 1.92
CA GLY A 42 0.30 49.39 0.89
C GLY A 42 0.83 48.51 -0.26
N THR A 43 0.68 47.18 -0.23
CA THR A 43 1.18 46.29 -1.31
C THR A 43 0.08 45.59 -2.11
N PHE A 44 -1.03 45.20 -1.46
CA PHE A 44 -2.15 44.48 -2.08
C PHE A 44 -3.49 44.96 -1.49
N ALA A 45 -3.80 46.25 -1.60
CA ALA A 45 -5.16 46.71 -1.33
C ALA A 45 -6.07 46.14 -2.44
N LEU A 46 -6.57 44.91 -2.25
CA LEU A 46 -7.56 44.28 -3.11
C LEU A 46 -8.80 45.16 -3.12
N GLN A 47 -8.89 46.04 -4.11
CA GLN A 47 -10.12 46.75 -4.40
C GLN A 47 -11.11 45.71 -4.96
N LEU A 48 -11.93 45.17 -4.06
CA LEU A 48 -12.95 44.18 -4.36
C LEU A 48 -14.12 44.89 -5.06
N SER A 49 -13.94 45.20 -6.34
CA SER A 49 -15.06 45.46 -7.23
C SER A 49 -15.82 44.15 -7.47
N SER A 50 -17.09 44.24 -7.85
CA SER A 50 -17.89 43.04 -8.15
C SER A 50 -17.25 42.18 -9.26
N SER A 51 -16.54 42.81 -10.21
CA SER A 51 -15.85 42.11 -11.29
C SER A 51 -14.58 41.40 -10.83
N SER A 52 -13.77 42.00 -9.94
CA SER A 52 -12.57 41.34 -9.40
C SER A 52 -12.94 40.19 -8.46
N ALA A 53 -13.99 40.35 -7.65
CA ALA A 53 -14.52 39.28 -6.80
C ALA A 53 -15.02 38.08 -7.63
N ALA A 54 -15.77 38.33 -8.71
CA ALA A 54 -16.25 37.26 -9.59
C ALA A 54 -15.08 36.52 -10.28
N LEU A 55 -14.04 37.23 -10.70
CA LEU A 55 -12.85 36.61 -11.29
C LEU A 55 -12.11 35.73 -10.28
N ILE A 56 -11.93 36.19 -9.04
CA ILE A 56 -11.30 35.41 -7.96
C ILE A 56 -12.10 34.13 -7.70
N GLY A 57 -13.42 34.23 -7.58
CA GLY A 57 -14.28 33.07 -7.37
C GLY A 57 -14.23 32.06 -8.53
N LEU A 58 -14.15 32.54 -9.78
CA LEU A 58 -13.98 31.67 -10.94
C LEU A 58 -12.62 30.94 -10.93
N VAL A 59 -11.54 31.66 -10.61
CA VAL A 59 -10.20 31.07 -10.50
C VAL A 59 -10.14 30.06 -9.37
N GLU A 60 -10.72 30.36 -8.21
CA GLU A 60 -10.79 29.44 -7.07
C GLU A 60 -11.60 28.19 -7.41
N LEU A 61 -12.75 28.33 -8.10
CA LEU A 61 -13.54 27.20 -8.56
C LEU A 61 -12.73 26.30 -9.51
N LEU A 62 -12.03 26.89 -10.49
CA LEU A 62 -11.18 26.15 -11.41
C LEU A 62 -10.03 25.44 -10.69
N LEU A 63 -9.42 26.10 -9.71
CA LEU A 63 -8.37 25.52 -8.87
C LEU A 63 -8.90 24.31 -8.09
N VAL A 64 -10.05 24.44 -7.44
CA VAL A 64 -10.70 23.35 -6.68
C VAL A 64 -11.03 22.16 -7.59
N CYS A 65 -11.65 22.42 -8.75
CA CYS A 65 -11.96 21.37 -9.72
C CYS A 65 -10.69 20.68 -10.24
N GLY A 66 -9.63 21.46 -10.53
CA GLY A 66 -8.34 20.94 -10.98
C GLY A 66 -7.67 20.07 -9.94
N VAL A 67 -7.60 20.51 -8.68
CA VAL A 67 -7.03 19.77 -7.56
C VAL A 67 -7.84 18.51 -7.26
N TRP A 68 -9.17 18.57 -7.29
CA TRP A 68 -10.03 17.40 -7.15
C TRP A 68 -9.73 16.35 -8.22
N TYR A 69 -9.69 16.75 -9.48
CA TYR A 69 -9.40 15.83 -10.58
C TYR A 69 -7.98 15.25 -10.49
N LEU A 70 -6.98 16.09 -10.21
CA LEU A 70 -5.59 15.67 -10.14
C LEU A 70 -5.32 14.77 -8.93
N SER A 71 -5.95 15.03 -7.78
CA SER A 71 -5.84 14.19 -6.59
C SER A 71 -6.41 12.80 -6.85
N LEU A 72 -7.63 12.68 -7.38
CA LEU A 72 -8.20 11.39 -7.78
C LEU A 72 -7.31 10.64 -8.77
N ARG A 73 -6.77 11.37 -9.76
CA ARG A 73 -5.84 10.82 -10.73
C ARG A 73 -4.48 10.50 -10.12
N SER A 74 -4.03 11.11 -9.03
CA SER A 74 -2.76 10.73 -8.40
C SER A 74 -2.95 9.49 -7.54
N THR A 75 -4.04 9.44 -6.76
CA THR A 75 -4.29 8.39 -5.78
C THR A 75 -4.48 6.99 -6.40
N HIS A 76 -4.82 6.87 -7.70
CA HIS A 76 -4.88 5.53 -8.32
C HIS A 76 -3.54 4.80 -8.32
N ARG A 77 -2.41 5.53 -8.37
CA ARG A 77 -1.05 4.96 -8.33
C ARG A 77 -0.69 4.37 -6.97
N ILE A 78 -1.47 4.70 -5.93
CA ILE A 78 -1.31 4.22 -4.55
C ILE A 78 -2.38 3.15 -4.24
N ALA A 79 -3.65 3.45 -4.54
CA ALA A 79 -4.76 2.57 -4.20
C ALA A 79 -4.70 1.21 -4.93
N GLY A 80 -4.16 1.18 -6.15
CA GLY A 80 -3.92 -0.06 -6.90
C GLY A 80 -2.96 -1.00 -6.16
N PRO A 81 -1.73 -0.58 -5.87
CA PRO A 81 -0.75 -1.35 -5.10
C PRO A 81 -1.24 -1.86 -3.76
N ILE A 82 -1.90 -1.00 -2.98
CA ILE A 82 -2.43 -1.40 -1.67
C ILE A 82 -3.42 -2.56 -1.80
N PHE A 83 -4.30 -2.52 -2.82
CA PHE A 83 -5.20 -3.63 -3.10
C PHE A 83 -4.45 -4.92 -3.48
N VAL A 84 -3.38 -4.81 -4.29
CA VAL A 84 -2.55 -5.96 -4.65
C VAL A 84 -1.85 -6.55 -3.43
N PHE A 85 -1.25 -5.72 -2.58
CA PHE A 85 -0.63 -6.16 -1.32
C PHE A 85 -1.62 -6.91 -0.45
N SER A 86 -2.79 -6.33 -0.16
CA SER A 86 -3.81 -7.00 0.68
C SER A 86 -4.27 -8.34 0.09
N ARG A 87 -4.41 -8.42 -1.24
CA ARG A 87 -4.82 -9.66 -1.91
C ARG A 87 -3.74 -10.73 -1.79
N GLN A 88 -2.48 -10.39 -2.07
CA GLN A 88 -1.39 -11.38 -2.03
C GLN A 88 -1.03 -11.79 -0.61
N LEU A 89 -1.01 -10.86 0.35
CA LEU A 89 -0.80 -11.19 1.76
C LEU A 89 -1.93 -12.08 2.31
N ARG A 90 -3.17 -11.91 1.84
CA ARG A 90 -4.27 -12.83 2.19
C ARG A 90 -4.08 -14.21 1.59
N ALA A 91 -3.65 -14.31 0.33
CA ALA A 91 -3.35 -15.60 -0.30
C ALA A 91 -2.20 -16.31 0.45
N PHE A 92 -1.16 -15.56 0.78
CA PHE A 92 -0.04 -16.02 1.59
C PHE A 92 -0.49 -16.52 2.97
N GLY A 93 -1.30 -15.75 3.69
CA GLY A 93 -1.87 -16.15 4.98
C GLY A 93 -2.82 -17.35 4.91
N ALA A 94 -3.36 -17.66 3.73
CA ALA A 94 -4.15 -18.87 3.49
C ALA A 94 -3.28 -20.10 3.15
N GLY A 95 -1.95 -19.97 3.15
CA GLY A 95 -0.99 -21.04 2.90
C GLY A 95 -0.45 -21.10 1.47
N ASP A 96 -0.83 -20.16 0.59
CA ASP A 96 -0.24 -20.05 -0.75
C ASP A 96 1.10 -19.29 -0.70
N LEU A 97 2.17 -20.04 -0.42
CA LEU A 97 3.54 -19.52 -0.38
C LEU A 97 4.10 -19.16 -1.77
N THR A 98 3.37 -19.46 -2.85
CA THR A 98 3.76 -19.13 -4.23
C THR A 98 3.25 -17.77 -4.68
N ALA A 99 2.35 -17.15 -3.90
CA ALA A 99 1.83 -15.82 -4.17
C ALA A 99 2.96 -14.78 -4.21
N ARG A 100 3.01 -13.99 -5.28
CA ARG A 100 3.97 -12.89 -5.43
C ARG A 100 3.25 -11.59 -5.75
N ILE A 101 3.83 -10.51 -5.24
CA ILE A 101 3.38 -9.15 -5.48
C ILE A 101 3.98 -8.69 -6.80
N SER A 102 3.12 -8.23 -7.71
CA SER A 102 3.52 -7.63 -8.97
C SER A 102 2.69 -6.38 -9.19
N LEU A 103 3.38 -5.24 -9.29
CA LEU A 103 2.81 -3.91 -9.47
C LEU A 103 3.05 -3.43 -10.91
N ARG A 104 2.26 -2.47 -11.39
CA ARG A 104 2.44 -1.89 -12.73
C ARG A 104 3.60 -0.91 -12.72
N ASP A 105 4.32 -0.73 -13.83
CA ASP A 105 5.52 0.14 -13.90
C ASP A 105 5.34 1.55 -13.33
N LYS A 106 4.13 2.11 -13.42
CA LYS A 106 3.81 3.46 -12.94
C LYS A 106 3.25 3.48 -11.52
N ASP A 107 2.98 2.34 -10.92
CA ASP A 107 2.49 2.28 -9.56
C ASP A 107 3.58 2.69 -8.57
N MET A 108 3.17 3.20 -7.40
CA MET A 108 4.08 3.44 -6.28
C MET A 108 4.38 2.11 -5.56
N PHE A 109 5.38 2.14 -4.70
CA PHE A 109 5.79 1.03 -3.83
C PHE A 109 6.50 -0.15 -4.51
N GLN A 110 7.25 0.12 -5.58
CA GLN A 110 7.99 -0.91 -6.32
C GLN A 110 9.09 -1.55 -5.48
N GLU A 111 9.82 -0.76 -4.69
CA GLU A 111 10.91 -1.25 -3.84
C GLU A 111 10.36 -2.13 -2.71
N GLU A 112 9.28 -1.69 -2.07
CA GLU A 112 8.58 -2.43 -1.02
C GLU A 112 7.99 -3.73 -1.57
N ALA A 113 7.50 -3.74 -2.81
CA ALA A 113 7.06 -4.98 -3.46
C ALA A 113 8.22 -5.97 -3.64
N LEU A 114 9.42 -5.49 -4.00
CA LEU A 114 10.62 -6.32 -4.12
C LEU A 114 11.07 -6.86 -2.76
N GLU A 115 11.14 -6.00 -1.74
CA GLU A 115 11.53 -6.39 -0.38
C GLU A 115 10.57 -7.41 0.21
N ILE A 116 9.26 -7.19 0.08
CA ILE A 116 8.25 -8.14 0.55
C ILE A 116 8.41 -9.47 -0.19
N ASN A 117 8.53 -9.47 -1.52
CA ASN A 117 8.72 -10.70 -2.28
C ASN A 117 9.98 -11.46 -1.84
N ALA A 118 11.10 -10.76 -1.61
CA ALA A 118 12.33 -11.39 -1.12
C ALA A 118 12.12 -12.04 0.27
N GLY A 119 11.37 -11.39 1.16
CA GLY A 119 10.98 -11.99 2.44
C GLY A 119 10.09 -13.23 2.26
N LEU A 120 9.11 -13.18 1.35
CA LEU A 120 8.25 -14.33 1.02
C LEU A 120 9.06 -15.49 0.42
N ASP A 121 10.06 -15.21 -0.42
CA ASP A 121 10.96 -16.21 -0.98
C ASP A 121 11.77 -16.91 0.11
N GLN A 122 12.33 -16.16 1.06
CA GLN A 122 13.05 -16.72 2.21
C GLN A 122 12.13 -17.61 3.06
N LEU A 123 10.92 -17.15 3.36
CA LEU A 123 9.97 -17.92 4.16
C LEU A 123 9.49 -19.17 3.43
N CYS A 124 9.27 -19.09 2.11
CA CYS A 124 8.97 -20.25 1.28
C CYS A 124 10.11 -21.28 1.31
N ALA A 125 11.36 -20.84 1.22
CA ALA A 125 12.53 -21.73 1.30
C ALA A 125 12.62 -22.42 2.67
N ARG A 126 12.38 -21.69 3.76
CA ARG A 126 12.34 -22.27 5.13
C ARG A 126 11.25 -23.31 5.29
N VAL A 127 10.04 -23.04 4.80
CA VAL A 127 8.95 -24.02 4.86
C VAL A 127 9.24 -25.24 3.97
N ALA A 128 9.86 -25.06 2.81
CA ALA A 128 10.28 -26.17 1.96
C ALA A 128 11.34 -27.06 2.64
N GLU A 129 12.32 -26.46 3.32
CA GLU A 129 13.31 -27.18 4.13
C GLU A 129 12.65 -28.01 5.24
N LEU A 130 11.71 -27.42 5.99
CA LEU A 130 10.96 -28.12 7.03
C LEU A 130 10.14 -29.30 6.48
N LYS A 131 9.47 -29.11 5.33
CA LYS A 131 8.72 -30.18 4.66
C LYS A 131 9.65 -31.34 4.27
N ALA A 132 10.81 -31.04 3.70
CA ALA A 132 11.79 -32.06 3.31
C ALA A 132 12.34 -32.82 4.53
N LEU A 133 12.63 -32.14 5.64
CA LEU A 133 13.08 -32.78 6.88
C LEU A 133 12.00 -33.66 7.51
N ALA A 134 10.75 -33.20 7.51
CA ALA A 134 9.61 -33.99 7.99
C ALA A 134 9.37 -35.24 7.14
N GLU A 135 9.46 -35.11 5.82
CA GLU A 135 9.37 -36.24 4.88
C GLU A 135 10.51 -37.24 5.13
N ALA A 136 11.76 -36.78 5.25
CA ALA A 136 12.90 -37.64 5.56
C ALA A 136 12.74 -38.41 6.89
N ALA A 137 12.22 -37.75 7.93
CA ALA A 137 11.92 -38.40 9.21
C ALA A 137 10.82 -39.47 9.06
N SER A 138 9.76 -39.18 8.29
CA SER A 138 8.67 -40.13 8.04
C SER A 138 9.14 -41.36 7.26
N VAL A 139 10.04 -41.19 6.29
CA VAL A 139 10.62 -42.28 5.49
C VAL A 139 11.54 -43.13 6.37
N ALA A 140 12.42 -42.51 7.17
CA ALA A 140 13.29 -43.24 8.09
C ALA A 140 12.47 -44.10 9.08
N GLN A 141 11.36 -43.56 9.59
CA GLN A 141 10.46 -44.29 10.49
C GLN A 141 9.81 -45.49 9.81
N ALA A 142 9.37 -45.35 8.56
CA ALA A 142 8.74 -46.43 7.80
C ALA A 142 9.73 -47.55 7.41
N SER A 143 10.99 -47.18 7.15
CA SER A 143 12.07 -48.13 6.81
C SER A 143 12.71 -48.79 8.03
N GLY A 144 12.40 -48.33 9.24
CA GLY A 144 13.07 -48.78 10.48
C GLY A 144 14.50 -48.24 10.64
N ASP A 145 14.85 -47.20 9.87
CA ASP A 145 16.12 -46.50 9.97
C ASP A 145 16.14 -45.51 11.14
N ASP A 146 17.31 -44.97 11.46
CA ASP A 146 17.47 -44.00 12.54
C ASP A 146 16.76 -42.66 12.24
N VAL A 147 15.65 -42.43 12.94
CA VAL A 147 14.84 -41.21 12.86
C VAL A 147 15.47 -40.04 13.62
N SER A 148 16.43 -40.30 14.51
CA SER A 148 16.95 -39.28 15.44
C SER A 148 17.63 -38.12 14.72
N ALA A 149 18.40 -38.40 13.66
CA ALA A 149 19.10 -37.39 12.89
C ALA A 149 18.17 -36.40 12.14
N PRO A 150 17.20 -36.83 11.30
CA PRO A 150 16.28 -35.92 10.65
C PRO A 150 15.36 -35.20 11.64
N LEU A 151 14.95 -35.85 12.74
CA LEU A 151 14.13 -35.23 13.78
C LEU A 151 14.87 -34.10 14.52
N GLN A 152 16.14 -34.29 14.87
CA GLN A 152 16.95 -33.23 15.50
C GLN A 152 17.10 -32.01 14.58
N ARG A 153 17.31 -32.23 13.28
CA ARG A 153 17.38 -31.13 12.29
C ARG A 153 16.06 -30.40 12.15
N LEU A 154 14.95 -31.14 12.13
CA LEU A 154 13.60 -30.55 12.08
C LEU A 154 13.34 -29.67 13.31
N LEU A 155 13.64 -30.18 14.51
CA LEU A 155 13.48 -29.41 15.76
C LEU A 155 14.37 -28.17 15.78
N ALA A 156 15.62 -28.28 15.33
CA ALA A 156 16.53 -27.14 15.23
C ALA A 156 16.03 -26.08 14.25
N ALA A 157 15.52 -26.48 13.08
CA ALA A 157 14.96 -25.57 12.09
C ALA A 157 13.66 -24.91 12.56
N MET A 158 12.79 -25.66 13.26
CA MET A 158 11.59 -25.10 13.88
C MET A 158 11.92 -24.10 14.99
N GLY A 159 12.96 -24.36 15.79
CA GLY A 159 13.41 -23.43 16.84
C GLY A 159 13.99 -22.11 16.33
N GLN A 160 14.27 -21.98 15.03
CA GLN A 160 14.64 -20.70 14.41
C GLN A 160 13.43 -19.83 14.07
N LEU A 161 12.23 -20.41 14.02
CA LEU A 161 11.00 -19.70 13.72
C LEU A 161 10.39 -19.16 15.01
N GLN A 162 10.45 -17.85 15.21
CA GLN A 162 9.81 -17.19 16.35
C GLN A 162 8.30 -17.11 16.12
N THR A 163 7.52 -17.54 17.11
CA THR A 163 6.06 -17.43 17.08
C THR A 163 5.53 -16.65 18.28
N GLU A 164 4.35 -16.02 18.17
CA GLU A 164 3.72 -15.33 19.31
C GLU A 164 3.47 -16.26 20.51
N ALA A 165 3.35 -17.58 20.30
CA ALA A 165 3.23 -18.55 21.39
C ALA A 165 4.48 -18.61 22.30
N GLU A 166 5.63 -18.10 21.83
CA GLU A 166 6.91 -18.06 22.55
C GLU A 166 7.22 -16.67 23.12
N ALA A 167 6.53 -15.63 22.65
CA ALA A 167 6.58 -14.29 23.21
C ALA A 167 5.54 -14.19 24.33
N GLY A 168 5.96 -14.48 25.57
CA GLY A 168 5.11 -14.32 26.75
C GLY A 168 4.46 -12.92 26.85
N PRO A 169 3.34 -12.79 27.58
CA PRO A 169 2.54 -11.55 27.67
C PRO A 169 3.32 -10.33 28.16
#